data_AF-A0A960Z1Z9-F1
#
_entry.id   AF-A0A960Z1Z9-F1
#
_cell.length_a   1.000
_cell.length_b   1.000
_cell.length_c   1.000
_cell.angle_alpha   90.00
_cell.angle_beta   90.00
_cell.angle_gamma   90.00
#
_symmetry.space_group_name_H-M   'P 1'
#
loop_
_entity.id
_entity.type
_entity.pdbx_description
1 polymer ?
#
loop_
_entity_poly.entity_id
_entity_poly.type
_entity_poly.pdbx_seq_one_letter_code
_entity_poly.pdbx_strand_id
1 'polypeptide(L)'
;MDLADVIREIRDFVNAPRRQYAIMQDRRAWFQLCASMDLVEDSQLAIDAYPGATSDSDGAHYLAVYGLLQAFFLQQDAVEHLGRALGIPISEDQELKAVREARNDIVGHPTMRRGKKKKEAFTTHSISRWSLSTDAIEVYSSDEQASSLYQRRFRISVLIEKQRQGIARALSAIQSELARREREHVAKFSGQPLTAVFPQTLDYTFSKIAEGIRSAGLHGLARANLQSVAAILASFRDTLVQRGELPANEHLEYDLAQLDYPLERLAKYLDDPDGLSLSAALPEIYPCYIERKFDDLIAIAKEIDSEYGENA
;
A
#
# COMPACT_ATOMS: atom_id res chain seq x y z
N MET A 1 -5.75 17.67 -11.84
CA MET A 1 -5.64 16.52 -10.92
C MET A 1 -5.35 17.09 -9.55
N ASP A 2 -6.19 16.77 -8.58
CA ASP A 2 -5.96 17.18 -7.20
C ASP A 2 -4.95 16.20 -6.58
N LEU A 3 -3.85 16.73 -6.05
CA LEU A 3 -2.79 15.91 -5.45
C LEU A 3 -3.27 15.24 -4.15
N ALA A 4 -4.16 15.89 -3.40
CA ALA A 4 -4.73 15.33 -2.18
C ALA A 4 -5.59 14.09 -2.49
N ASP A 5 -6.40 14.16 -3.55
CA ASP A 5 -7.21 13.02 -4.00
C ASP A 5 -6.32 11.82 -4.39
N VAL A 6 -5.22 12.08 -5.11
CA VAL A 6 -4.29 11.06 -5.54
C VAL A 6 -3.57 10.38 -4.38
N ILE A 7 -3.11 11.17 -3.40
CA ILE A 7 -2.49 10.61 -2.20
C ILE A 7 -3.50 9.82 -1.37
N ARG A 8 -4.75 10.31 -1.24
CA ARG A 8 -5.82 9.56 -0.58
C ARG A 8 -6.06 8.21 -1.25
N GLU A 9 -6.14 8.16 -2.58
CA GLU A 9 -6.31 6.89 -3.31
C GLU A 9 -5.12 5.94 -3.08
N ILE A 10 -3.89 6.46 -3.03
CA ILE A 10 -2.72 5.64 -2.69
C ILE A 10 -2.80 5.14 -1.24
N ARG A 11 -3.22 5.98 -0.29
CA ARG A 11 -3.44 5.59 1.12
C ARG A 11 -4.49 4.50 1.23
N ASP A 12 -5.63 4.65 0.58
CA ASP A 12 -6.71 3.67 0.58
C ASP A 12 -6.21 2.35 -0.03
N PHE A 13 -5.44 2.43 -1.12
CA PHE A 13 -4.86 1.26 -1.75
C PHE A 13 -3.95 0.47 -0.80
N VAL A 14 -3.01 1.16 -0.13
CA VAL A 14 -1.99 0.50 0.71
C VAL A 14 -2.52 0.08 2.07
N ASN A 15 -3.63 0.66 2.55
CA ASN A 15 -4.29 0.28 3.80
C ASN A 15 -5.30 -0.85 3.64
N ALA A 16 -5.63 -1.27 2.42
CA ALA A 16 -6.44 -2.47 2.22
C ALA A 16 -5.74 -3.70 2.85
N PRO A 17 -6.45 -4.56 3.60
CA PRO A 17 -5.84 -5.57 4.48
C PRO A 17 -4.72 -6.39 3.84
N ARG A 18 -5.00 -7.01 2.68
CA ARG A 18 -4.03 -7.82 1.91
C ARG A 18 -2.74 -7.05 1.57
N ARG A 19 -2.90 -5.80 1.15
CA ARG A 19 -1.82 -4.93 0.66
C ARG A 19 -1.02 -4.38 1.83
N GLN A 20 -1.71 -3.94 2.88
CA GLN A 20 -1.11 -3.49 4.12
C GLN A 20 -0.25 -4.59 4.74
N TYR A 21 -0.80 -5.81 4.88
CA TYR A 21 -0.09 -6.94 5.44
C TYR A 21 1.21 -7.24 4.67
N ALA A 22 1.15 -7.23 3.33
CA ALA A 22 2.31 -7.48 2.48
C ALA A 22 3.41 -6.43 2.66
N ILE A 23 3.06 -5.15 2.72
CA ILE A 23 4.04 -4.05 2.89
C ILE A 23 4.59 -4.04 4.32
N MET A 24 3.76 -4.32 5.33
CA MET A 24 4.14 -4.33 6.74
C MET A 24 5.14 -5.43 7.11
N GLN A 25 5.34 -6.43 6.24
CA GLN A 25 6.45 -7.39 6.39
C GLN A 25 7.81 -6.69 6.43
N ASP A 26 7.96 -5.56 5.72
CA ASP A 26 9.07 -4.63 5.89
C ASP A 26 8.59 -3.37 6.60
N ARG A 27 8.69 -3.37 7.94
CA ARG A 27 8.30 -2.21 8.78
C ARG A 27 9.03 -0.92 8.40
N ARG A 28 10.25 -1.02 7.87
CA ARG A 28 11.01 0.17 7.44
C ARG A 28 10.41 0.73 6.15
N ALA A 29 10.08 -0.13 5.19
CA ALA A 29 9.39 0.27 3.97
C ALA A 29 8.01 0.87 4.28
N TRP A 30 7.25 0.27 5.20
CA TRP A 30 5.96 0.81 5.66
C TRP A 30 6.10 2.21 6.26
N PHE A 31 7.03 2.42 7.19
CA PHE A 31 7.24 3.73 7.79
C PHE A 31 7.70 4.77 6.74
N GLN A 32 8.60 4.37 5.83
CA GLN A 32 9.05 5.24 4.74
C GLN A 32 7.88 5.62 3.82
N LEU A 33 6.98 4.69 3.51
CA LEU A 33 5.78 4.93 2.72
C LEU A 33 4.89 5.99 3.36
N CYS A 34 4.53 5.82 4.64
CA CYS A 34 3.70 6.77 5.38
C CYS A 34 4.34 8.16 5.44
N ALA A 35 5.60 8.22 5.86
CA ALA A 35 6.33 9.49 5.94
C ALA A 35 6.48 10.18 4.58
N SER A 36 6.59 9.41 3.49
CA SER A 36 6.65 9.97 2.14
C SER A 36 5.31 10.56 1.70
N MET A 37 4.18 9.90 1.97
CA MET A 37 2.86 10.44 1.67
C MET A 37 2.58 11.73 2.47
N ASP A 38 2.87 11.72 3.78
CA ASP A 38 2.72 12.90 4.64
C ASP A 38 3.59 14.06 4.11
N LEU A 39 4.85 13.80 3.77
CA LEU A 39 5.76 14.83 3.28
C LEU A 39 5.34 15.40 1.91
N VAL A 40 4.71 14.60 1.04
CA VAL A 40 4.14 15.09 -0.24
C VAL A 40 3.01 16.09 0.02
N GLU A 41 2.12 15.80 0.98
CA GLU A 41 1.01 16.68 1.35
C GLU A 41 1.50 17.94 2.10
N ASP A 42 2.38 17.80 3.09
CA ASP A 42 2.94 18.91 3.86
C ASP A 42 3.69 19.91 2.97
N SER A 43 4.49 19.39 2.03
CA SER A 43 5.20 20.23 1.06
C SER A 43 4.24 20.88 0.06
N GLN A 44 3.16 20.21 -0.33
CA GLN A 44 2.13 20.79 -1.18
C GLN A 44 1.43 21.96 -0.49
N LEU A 45 1.07 21.82 0.79
CA LEU A 45 0.49 22.90 1.60
C LEU A 45 1.42 24.12 1.66
N ALA A 46 2.73 23.91 1.85
CA ALA A 46 3.71 24.99 1.85
C ALA A 46 3.82 25.69 0.47
N ILE A 47 3.76 24.94 -0.62
CA ILE A 47 3.79 25.46 -2.00
C ILE A 47 2.54 26.30 -2.26
N ASP A 48 1.37 25.83 -1.85
CA ASP A 48 0.09 26.51 -2.09
C ASP A 48 -0.09 27.77 -1.24
N ALA A 49 0.57 27.85 -0.09
CA ALA A 49 0.58 29.04 0.75
C ALA A 49 1.48 30.18 0.19
N TYR A 50 2.47 29.85 -0.64
CA TYR A 50 3.48 30.81 -1.11
C TYR A 50 2.91 32.06 -1.81
N PRO A 51 1.90 31.98 -2.70
CA PRO A 51 1.32 33.17 -3.33
C PRO A 51 0.76 34.20 -2.32
N GLY A 52 0.37 33.76 -1.12
CA GLY A 52 -0.08 34.63 -0.03
C GLY A 52 1.03 35.20 0.84
N ALA A 53 2.27 34.71 0.70
CA ALA A 53 3.43 35.13 1.50
C ALA A 53 4.00 36.47 0.99
N THR A 54 3.24 37.54 1.16
CA THR A 54 3.63 38.92 0.82
C THR A 54 4.29 39.61 2.01
N SER A 55 5.35 40.39 1.76
CA SER A 55 6.02 41.21 2.78
C SER A 55 6.83 42.32 2.13
N ASP A 56 6.96 43.47 2.79
CA ASP A 56 7.85 44.55 2.30
C ASP A 56 9.32 44.35 2.72
N SER A 57 9.62 43.28 3.47
CA SER A 57 10.97 42.97 3.94
C SER A 57 11.70 42.03 2.99
N ASP A 58 12.89 42.44 2.53
CA ASP A 58 13.80 41.56 1.78
C ASP A 58 14.07 40.25 2.51
N GLY A 59 14.26 40.30 3.83
CA GLY A 59 14.50 39.11 4.65
C GLY A 59 13.33 38.12 4.62
N ALA A 60 12.10 38.64 4.62
CA ALA A 60 10.91 37.80 4.50
C ALA A 60 10.78 37.20 3.10
N HIS A 61 11.13 37.96 2.05
CA HIS A 61 11.18 37.42 0.69
C HIS A 61 12.21 36.29 0.55
N TYR A 62 13.40 36.43 1.14
CA TYR A 62 14.39 35.36 1.18
C TYR A 62 13.83 34.11 1.85
N LEU A 63 13.25 34.25 3.04
CA LEU A 63 12.64 33.12 3.76
C LEU A 63 11.53 32.43 2.95
N ALA A 64 10.66 33.22 2.30
CA ALA A 64 9.58 32.69 1.48
C ALA A 64 10.11 31.91 0.26
N VAL A 65 11.04 32.49 -0.50
CA VAL A 65 11.63 31.83 -1.68
C VAL A 65 12.43 30.59 -1.26
N TYR A 66 13.20 30.68 -0.18
CA TYR A 66 14.03 29.57 0.29
C TYR A 66 13.15 28.42 0.79
N GLY A 67 12.10 28.74 1.55
CA GLY A 67 11.10 27.79 2.01
C GLY A 67 10.41 27.08 0.84
N LEU A 68 9.95 27.84 -0.16
CA LEU A 68 9.32 27.28 -1.36
C LEU A 68 10.24 26.33 -2.12
N LEU A 69 11.47 26.76 -2.41
CA LEU A 69 12.43 25.93 -3.13
C LEU A 69 12.83 24.67 -2.32
N GLN A 70 12.89 24.78 -1.00
CA GLN A 70 13.09 23.62 -0.13
C GLN A 70 11.87 22.68 -0.15
N ALA A 71 10.65 23.21 -0.17
CA ALA A 71 9.44 22.40 -0.29
C ALA A 71 9.41 21.62 -1.62
N PHE A 72 9.79 22.23 -2.74
CA PHE A 72 9.93 21.52 -4.03
C PHE A 72 10.89 20.33 -3.92
N PHE A 73 12.05 20.54 -3.31
CA PHE A 73 13.07 19.50 -3.16
C PHE A 73 12.55 18.34 -2.30
N LEU A 74 11.95 18.65 -1.14
CA LEU A 74 11.36 17.66 -0.25
C LEU A 74 10.25 16.86 -0.93
N GLN A 75 9.36 17.53 -1.66
CA GLN A 75 8.26 16.88 -2.37
C GLN A 75 8.77 15.90 -3.45
N GLN A 76 9.78 16.30 -4.22
CA GLN A 76 10.38 15.42 -5.23
C GLN A 76 11.04 14.17 -4.60
N ASP A 77 11.82 14.36 -3.53
CA ASP A 77 12.44 13.23 -2.81
C ASP A 77 11.38 12.31 -2.19
N ALA A 78 10.30 12.89 -1.64
CA ALA A 78 9.20 12.13 -1.08
C ALA A 78 8.51 11.24 -2.13
N VAL A 79 8.23 11.76 -3.33
CA VAL A 79 7.65 10.95 -4.41
C VAL A 79 8.61 9.85 -4.89
N GLU A 80 9.92 10.13 -4.99
CA GLU A 80 10.91 9.10 -5.33
C GLU A 80 10.95 7.98 -4.26
N HIS A 81 10.94 8.36 -2.98
CA HIS A 81 10.91 7.42 -1.86
C HIS A 81 9.61 6.64 -1.77
N LEU A 82 8.47 7.26 -2.09
CA LEU A 82 7.18 6.61 -2.21
C LEU A 82 7.22 5.51 -3.28
N GLY A 83 7.70 5.83 -4.48
CA GLY A 83 7.89 4.85 -5.54
C GLY A 83 8.82 3.71 -5.12
N ARG A 84 9.96 4.04 -4.49
CA ARG A 84 10.91 3.02 -3.98
C ARG A 84 10.28 2.08 -2.96
N ALA A 85 9.52 2.60 -1.99
CA ALA A 85 8.86 1.81 -0.95
C ALA A 85 7.81 0.85 -1.55
N LEU A 86 7.15 1.25 -2.64
CA LEU A 86 6.19 0.43 -3.38
C LEU A 86 6.85 -0.51 -4.42
N GLY A 87 8.17 -0.43 -4.60
CA GLY A 87 8.86 -1.14 -5.67
C GLY A 87 8.39 -0.70 -7.07
N ILE A 88 8.11 0.59 -7.24
CA ILE A 88 7.67 1.23 -8.48
C ILE A 88 8.78 2.19 -8.95
N PRO A 89 9.45 1.91 -10.07
CA PRO A 89 10.49 2.78 -10.57
C PRO A 89 9.88 4.10 -11.09
N ILE A 90 10.31 5.22 -10.53
CA ILE A 90 9.93 6.55 -11.00
C ILE A 90 10.94 7.00 -12.06
N SER A 91 10.45 7.33 -13.25
CA SER A 91 11.29 7.82 -14.35
C SER A 91 11.79 9.24 -14.08
N GLU A 92 13.00 9.57 -14.53
CA GLU A 92 13.54 10.93 -14.41
C GLU A 92 12.70 11.91 -15.24
N ASP A 93 12.09 12.88 -14.57
CA ASP A 93 11.34 13.96 -15.21
C ASP A 93 12.26 15.18 -15.45
N GLN A 94 12.41 15.60 -16.70
CA GLN A 94 13.30 16.70 -17.06
C GLN A 94 12.84 18.06 -16.49
N GLU A 95 11.55 18.26 -16.26
CA GLU A 95 11.04 19.49 -15.66
C GLU A 95 11.33 19.53 -14.15
N LEU A 96 11.10 18.44 -13.44
CA LEU A 96 11.47 18.32 -12.02
C LEU A 96 12.97 18.48 -11.82
N LYS A 97 13.76 17.91 -12.72
CA LYS A 97 15.21 18.11 -12.75
C LYS A 97 15.56 19.58 -12.91
N ALA A 98 14.95 20.28 -13.87
CA ALA A 98 15.18 21.72 -14.05
C ALA A 98 14.79 22.55 -12.80
N VAL A 99 13.71 22.19 -12.10
CA VAL A 99 13.31 22.83 -10.83
C VAL A 99 14.35 22.58 -9.74
N ARG A 100 14.84 21.34 -9.62
CA ARG A 100 15.90 20.98 -8.65
C ARG A 100 17.21 21.71 -8.93
N GLU A 101 17.57 21.86 -10.20
CA GLU A 101 18.73 22.62 -10.64
C GLU A 101 18.60 24.11 -10.29
N ALA A 102 17.43 24.72 -10.53
CA ALA A 102 17.15 26.08 -10.12
C ALA A 102 17.29 26.27 -8.59
N ARG A 103 16.74 25.34 -7.80
CA ARG A 103 16.91 25.34 -6.33
C ARG A 103 18.38 25.28 -5.93
N ASN A 104 19.17 24.41 -6.55
CA ASN A 104 20.58 24.24 -6.23
C ASN A 104 21.39 25.50 -6.52
N ASP A 105 21.07 26.18 -7.63
CA ASP A 105 21.73 27.41 -8.03
C ASP A 105 21.36 28.60 -7.13
N ILE A 106 20.11 28.66 -6.65
CA ILE A 106 19.63 29.78 -5.82
C ILE A 106 20.01 29.61 -4.35
N VAL A 107 19.70 28.45 -3.74
CA VAL A 107 19.74 28.25 -2.28
C VAL A 107 20.53 27.04 -1.80
N GLY A 108 20.83 26.09 -2.70
CA GLY A 108 21.43 24.82 -2.31
C GLY A 108 22.93 24.86 -2.13
N HIS A 109 23.65 25.13 -3.22
CA HIS A 109 25.11 25.19 -3.24
C HIS A 109 25.61 26.41 -4.03
N PRO A 110 25.12 27.63 -3.75
CA PRO A 110 25.39 28.78 -4.59
C PRO A 110 26.87 29.17 -4.61
N THR A 111 27.65 28.92 -3.55
CA THR A 111 29.03 29.42 -3.47
C THR A 111 30.09 28.47 -4.04
N MET A 112 29.81 27.16 -4.08
CA MET A 112 30.75 26.15 -4.57
C MET A 112 30.00 24.89 -5.00
N ARG A 113 29.40 24.92 -6.19
CA ARG A 113 28.70 23.76 -6.74
C ARG A 113 29.70 22.86 -7.46
N ARG A 114 29.83 21.62 -6.99
CA ARG A 114 30.56 20.56 -7.70
C ARG A 114 29.57 19.78 -8.53
N GLY A 115 29.93 19.54 -9.79
CA GLY A 115 29.20 18.58 -10.60
C GLY A 115 29.33 17.15 -10.06
N LYS A 116 28.45 16.24 -10.51
CA LYS A 116 28.38 14.85 -9.99
C LYS A 116 29.65 14.05 -10.31
N LYS A 117 30.44 14.48 -11.29
CA LYS A 117 31.74 13.88 -11.64
C LYS A 117 32.88 14.75 -11.10
N LYS A 118 33.94 14.12 -10.57
CA LYS A 118 35.18 14.78 -10.06
C LYS A 118 35.89 15.74 -11.04
N LYS A 119 35.44 15.85 -12.29
CA LYS A 119 36.02 16.68 -13.36
C LYS A 119 35.08 17.79 -13.87
N GLU A 120 33.89 17.96 -13.29
CA GLU A 120 32.97 19.03 -13.69
C GLU A 120 33.41 20.36 -13.06
N ALA A 121 33.38 21.44 -13.87
CA ALA A 121 33.78 22.78 -13.50
C ALA A 121 32.99 23.32 -12.30
N PHE A 122 33.64 24.11 -11.46
CA PHE A 122 32.97 24.78 -10.35
C PHE A 122 32.03 25.87 -10.85
N THR A 123 30.84 25.97 -10.27
CA THR A 123 29.95 27.12 -10.47
C THR A 123 29.69 27.87 -9.16
N THR A 124 29.60 29.20 -9.29
CA THR A 124 29.27 30.12 -8.20
C THR A 124 28.12 31.00 -8.65
N HIS A 125 27.18 31.27 -7.74
CA HIS A 125 25.90 31.90 -7.96
C HIS A 125 25.66 32.97 -6.88
N SER A 126 25.09 34.10 -7.29
CA SER A 126 24.73 35.20 -6.38
C SER A 126 23.38 35.77 -6.78
N ILE A 127 22.49 35.94 -5.80
CA ILE A 127 21.16 36.52 -5.98
C ILE A 127 21.30 38.04 -6.08
N SER A 128 20.68 38.61 -7.12
CA SER A 128 20.49 40.06 -7.24
C SER A 128 19.35 40.50 -6.30
N ARG A 129 19.67 41.09 -5.15
CA ARG A 129 18.64 41.52 -4.17
C ARG A 129 17.60 42.46 -4.76
N TRP A 130 18.01 43.36 -5.66
CA TRP A 130 17.10 44.29 -6.35
C TRP A 130 16.06 43.61 -7.26
N SER A 131 16.31 42.36 -7.64
CA SER A 131 15.39 41.57 -8.45
C SER A 131 14.42 40.71 -7.64
N LEU A 132 14.63 40.63 -6.32
CA LEU A 132 13.88 39.74 -5.44
C LEU A 132 12.45 40.24 -5.32
N SER A 133 11.51 39.42 -5.80
CA SER A 133 10.09 39.62 -5.61
C SER A 133 9.39 38.29 -5.35
N THR A 134 8.08 38.34 -5.14
CA THR A 134 7.24 37.16 -5.00
C THR A 134 7.13 36.31 -6.28
N ASP A 135 7.54 36.82 -7.44
CA ASP A 135 7.47 36.05 -8.70
C ASP A 135 8.78 36.02 -9.51
N ALA A 136 9.80 36.78 -9.12
CA ALA A 136 11.05 36.81 -9.86
C ALA A 136 12.27 36.81 -8.95
N ILE A 137 13.32 36.14 -9.41
CA ILE A 137 14.65 36.19 -8.84
C ILE A 137 15.70 36.09 -9.94
N GLU A 138 16.64 37.01 -9.94
CA GLU A 138 17.77 37.02 -10.85
C GLU A 138 19.03 36.54 -10.14
N VAL A 139 19.75 35.65 -10.80
CA VAL A 139 20.97 35.02 -10.30
C VAL A 139 22.10 35.28 -11.28
N TYR A 140 23.15 35.91 -10.80
CA TYR A 140 24.43 36.00 -11.48
C TYR A 140 25.21 34.72 -11.23
N SER A 141 25.75 34.14 -12.29
CA SER A 141 26.47 32.88 -12.24
C SER A 141 27.84 33.04 -12.91
N SER A 142 28.83 32.35 -12.37
CA SER A 142 30.15 32.15 -12.99
C SER A 142 30.43 30.66 -13.03
N ASP A 143 31.04 30.18 -14.11
CA ASP A 143 31.66 28.87 -14.15
C ASP A 143 33.18 29.03 -14.31
N GLU A 144 33.94 27.98 -14.00
CA GLU A 144 35.41 27.98 -14.05
C GLU A 144 35.99 28.21 -15.46
N GLN A 145 35.19 28.02 -16.51
CA GLN A 145 35.60 28.19 -17.91
C GLN A 145 35.12 29.52 -18.51
N ALA A 146 34.15 30.18 -17.88
CA ALA A 146 33.53 31.40 -18.35
C ALA A 146 34.43 32.61 -18.07
N SER A 147 34.70 33.39 -19.12
CA SER A 147 35.40 34.67 -19.02
C SER A 147 34.57 35.79 -18.40
N SER A 148 33.27 35.57 -18.18
CA SER A 148 32.33 36.59 -17.70
C SER A 148 31.16 35.98 -16.93
N LEU A 149 30.61 36.77 -16.00
CA LEU A 149 29.35 36.44 -15.33
C LEU A 149 28.21 36.37 -16.36
N TYR A 150 27.33 35.38 -16.19
CA TYR A 150 26.08 35.31 -16.92
C TYR A 150 24.89 35.43 -15.96
N GLN A 151 23.81 36.04 -16.43
CA GLN A 151 22.62 36.30 -15.64
C GLN A 151 21.49 35.37 -16.07
N ARG A 152 20.80 34.79 -15.09
CA ARG A 152 19.56 34.04 -15.32
C ARG A 152 18.45 34.63 -14.48
N ARG A 153 17.26 34.75 -15.06
CA ARG A 153 16.05 35.15 -14.37
C ARG A 153 15.14 33.94 -14.21
N PHE A 154 14.80 33.61 -12.98
CA PHE A 154 13.83 32.58 -12.66
C PHE A 154 12.49 33.25 -12.37
N ARG A 155 11.42 32.71 -12.96
CA ARG A 155 10.05 33.07 -12.60
C ARG A 155 9.49 32.02 -11.66
N ILE A 156 9.04 32.43 -10.48
CA ILE A 156 8.63 31.50 -9.43
C ILE A 156 7.33 30.79 -9.83
N SER A 157 6.36 31.51 -10.39
CA SER A 157 5.13 30.93 -10.96
C SER A 157 5.41 29.80 -11.97
N VAL A 158 6.41 29.97 -12.83
CA VAL A 158 6.81 28.94 -13.81
C VAL A 158 7.44 27.74 -13.12
N LEU A 159 8.23 27.93 -12.06
CA LEU A 159 8.79 26.82 -11.29
C LEU A 159 7.71 26.05 -10.52
N ILE A 160 6.73 26.74 -9.94
CA ILE A 160 5.57 26.13 -9.28
C ILE A 160 4.81 25.26 -10.28
N GLU A 161 4.53 25.77 -11.49
CA GLU A 161 3.78 25.02 -12.49
C GLU A 161 4.53 23.76 -12.95
N LYS A 162 5.83 23.88 -13.24
CA LYS A 162 6.68 22.73 -13.59
C LYS A 162 6.74 21.69 -12.48
N GLN A 163 6.86 22.14 -11.23
CA GLN A 163 6.83 21.26 -10.06
C GLN A 163 5.50 20.50 -10.00
N ARG A 164 4.37 21.21 -10.05
CA ARG A 164 3.03 20.60 -9.98
C ARG A 164 2.81 19.58 -11.09
N GLN A 165 3.15 19.92 -12.34
CA GLN A 165 2.98 19.00 -13.47
C GLN A 165 3.88 17.77 -13.36
N GLY A 166 5.14 17.93 -12.94
CA GLY A 166 6.06 16.82 -12.78
C GLY A 166 5.66 15.87 -11.64
N ILE A 167 5.27 16.43 -10.48
CA ILE A 167 4.78 15.63 -9.35
C ILE A 167 3.49 14.90 -9.72
N ALA A 168 2.58 15.58 -10.43
CA ALA A 168 1.37 14.96 -10.95
C ALA A 168 1.70 13.74 -11.83
N ARG A 169 2.56 13.89 -12.84
CA ARG A 169 2.95 12.78 -13.71
C ARG A 169 3.53 11.60 -12.93
N ALA A 170 4.41 11.88 -11.95
CA ALA A 170 5.03 10.84 -11.14
C ALA A 170 4.00 10.08 -10.27
N LEU A 171 3.08 10.80 -9.61
CA LEU A 171 2.03 10.17 -8.81
C LEU A 171 1.03 9.40 -9.67
N SER A 172 0.64 9.91 -10.85
CA SER A 172 -0.22 9.18 -11.79
C SER A 172 0.42 7.88 -12.29
N ALA A 173 1.75 7.87 -12.47
CA ALA A 173 2.49 6.66 -12.83
C ALA A 173 2.42 5.61 -11.70
N ILE A 174 2.56 6.05 -10.44
CA ILE A 174 2.38 5.18 -9.25
C ILE A 174 0.96 4.60 -9.24
N GLN A 175 -0.07 5.43 -9.34
CA GLN A 175 -1.46 4.96 -9.34
C GLN A 175 -1.75 3.96 -10.45
N SER A 176 -1.28 4.25 -11.67
CA SER A 176 -1.48 3.39 -12.84
C SER A 176 -0.86 2.01 -12.62
N GLU A 177 0.32 1.97 -12.00
CA GLU A 177 1.02 0.73 -11.69
C GLU A 177 0.35 -0.05 -10.55
N LEU A 178 -0.13 0.63 -9.50
CA LEU A 178 -0.92 0.00 -8.44
C LEU A 178 -2.22 -0.60 -8.97
N ALA A 179 -2.95 0.15 -9.81
CA ALA A 179 -4.16 -0.34 -10.46
C ALA A 179 -3.89 -1.51 -11.41
N ARG A 180 -2.75 -1.51 -12.12
CA ARG A 180 -2.33 -2.65 -12.95
C ARG A 180 -2.10 -3.91 -12.11
N ARG A 181 -1.34 -3.80 -11.01
CA ARG A 181 -1.08 -4.92 -10.09
C ARG A 181 -2.37 -5.50 -9.52
N GLU A 182 -3.33 -4.64 -9.20
CA GLU A 182 -4.63 -5.10 -8.70
C GLU A 182 -5.42 -5.87 -9.75
N ARG A 183 -5.54 -5.33 -10.96
CA ARG A 183 -6.21 -6.04 -12.07
C ARG A 183 -5.56 -7.40 -12.35
N GLU A 184 -4.23 -7.48 -12.29
CA GLU A 184 -3.52 -8.76 -12.48
C GLU A 184 -3.80 -9.76 -11.36
N HIS A 185 -3.90 -9.29 -10.12
CA HIS A 185 -4.27 -10.14 -9.00
C HIS A 185 -5.71 -10.63 -9.12
N VAL A 186 -6.67 -9.74 -9.40
CA VAL A 186 -8.08 -10.09 -9.62
C VAL A 186 -8.20 -11.09 -10.78
N ALA A 187 -7.58 -10.82 -11.92
CA ALA A 187 -7.60 -11.70 -13.08
C ALA A 187 -6.99 -13.09 -12.82
N LYS A 188 -6.00 -13.19 -11.93
CA LYS A 188 -5.42 -14.47 -11.52
C LYS A 188 -6.41 -15.35 -10.76
N PHE A 189 -7.33 -14.76 -10.00
CA PHE A 189 -8.23 -15.49 -9.09
C PHE A 189 -9.71 -15.47 -9.50
N SER A 190 -10.11 -14.67 -10.49
CA SER A 190 -11.50 -14.54 -10.95
C SER A 190 -12.12 -15.87 -11.43
N GLY A 191 -11.30 -16.79 -11.96
CA GLY A 191 -11.74 -18.12 -12.40
C GLY A 191 -11.75 -19.19 -11.30
N GLN A 192 -11.43 -18.86 -10.05
CA GLN A 192 -11.23 -19.83 -8.97
C GLN A 192 -11.97 -19.44 -7.70
N PRO A 193 -13.31 -19.28 -7.70
CA PRO A 193 -14.06 -18.76 -6.55
C PRO A 193 -13.82 -19.60 -5.30
N LEU A 194 -13.67 -18.95 -4.14
CA LEU A 194 -13.51 -19.61 -2.84
C LEU A 194 -14.70 -20.52 -2.53
N THR A 195 -15.89 -20.11 -2.95
CA THR A 195 -17.12 -20.90 -2.82
C THR A 195 -17.03 -22.26 -3.51
N ALA A 196 -16.19 -22.43 -4.55
CA ALA A 196 -16.01 -23.72 -5.22
C ALA A 196 -15.27 -24.76 -4.36
N VAL A 197 -14.62 -24.35 -3.26
CA VAL A 197 -14.00 -25.28 -2.30
C VAL A 197 -15.07 -26.09 -1.55
N PHE A 198 -16.27 -25.55 -1.40
CA PHE A 198 -17.36 -26.16 -0.65
C PHE A 198 -18.24 -27.01 -1.60
N PRO A 199 -18.26 -28.34 -1.47
CA PRO A 199 -19.05 -29.20 -2.35
C PRO A 199 -20.54 -29.08 -2.03
N GLN A 200 -21.40 -29.25 -3.05
CA GLN A 200 -22.86 -29.28 -2.87
C GLN A 200 -23.34 -30.43 -1.98
N THR A 201 -22.48 -31.43 -1.73
CA THR A 201 -22.77 -32.58 -0.86
C THR A 201 -22.45 -32.32 0.61
N LEU A 202 -22.05 -31.11 0.99
CA LEU A 202 -21.61 -30.80 2.35
C LEU A 202 -22.70 -31.05 3.40
N ASP A 203 -23.96 -30.69 3.12
CA ASP A 203 -25.12 -30.96 4.00
C ASP A 203 -25.29 -32.47 4.25
N TYR A 204 -25.11 -33.28 3.20
CA TYR A 204 -25.14 -34.73 3.31
C TYR A 204 -23.99 -35.24 4.19
N THR A 205 -22.80 -34.68 4.03
CA THR A 205 -21.63 -35.00 4.86
C THR A 205 -21.90 -34.72 6.34
N PHE A 206 -22.47 -33.55 6.69
CA PHE A 206 -22.84 -33.23 8.07
C PHE A 206 -23.92 -34.15 8.62
N SER A 207 -24.96 -34.44 7.83
CA SER A 207 -26.01 -35.39 8.19
C SER A 207 -25.45 -36.76 8.56
N LYS A 208 -24.48 -37.25 7.78
CA LYS A 208 -23.82 -38.55 8.05
C LYS A 208 -22.90 -38.55 9.26
N ILE A 209 -22.27 -37.42 9.58
CA ILE A 209 -21.53 -37.26 10.84
C ILE A 209 -22.49 -37.36 12.02
N ALA A 210 -23.60 -36.61 12.00
CA ALA A 210 -24.59 -36.60 13.07
C ALA A 210 -25.27 -37.97 13.26
N GLU A 211 -25.57 -38.69 12.17
CA GLU A 211 -26.11 -40.06 12.22
C GLU A 211 -25.13 -41.03 12.86
N GLY A 212 -23.85 -40.99 12.45
CA GLY A 212 -22.84 -41.89 12.98
C GLY A 212 -22.47 -41.62 14.43
N ILE A 213 -22.65 -40.41 14.95
CA ILE A 213 -22.46 -40.13 16.38
C ILE A 213 -23.53 -40.81 17.24
N ARG A 214 -24.76 -40.95 16.74
CA ARG A 214 -25.87 -41.61 17.47
C ARG A 214 -25.88 -43.13 17.32
N SER A 215 -25.15 -43.67 16.36
CA SER A 215 -25.24 -45.08 15.96
C SER A 215 -23.85 -45.72 15.87
N ALA A 216 -23.50 -46.53 16.87
CA ALA A 216 -22.20 -47.22 16.95
C ALA A 216 -21.77 -47.93 15.65
N GLY A 217 -22.72 -48.56 14.94
CA GLY A 217 -22.45 -49.25 13.66
C GLY A 217 -22.08 -48.34 12.49
N LEU A 218 -22.20 -47.03 12.64
CA LEU A 218 -21.94 -46.02 11.61
C LEU A 218 -20.73 -45.12 11.94
N HIS A 219 -19.97 -45.40 13.00
CA HIS A 219 -18.80 -44.60 13.41
C HIS A 219 -17.78 -44.48 12.27
N GLY A 220 -17.49 -45.57 11.56
CA GLY A 220 -16.57 -45.54 10.41
C GLY A 220 -17.04 -44.63 9.28
N LEU A 221 -18.35 -44.58 9.02
CA LEU A 221 -18.92 -43.69 8.00
C LEU A 221 -18.86 -42.22 8.46
N ALA A 222 -19.21 -41.93 9.72
CA ALA A 222 -19.04 -40.59 10.28
C ALA A 222 -17.57 -40.16 10.27
N ARG A 223 -16.63 -41.07 10.56
CA ARG A 223 -15.20 -40.78 10.54
C ARG A 223 -14.69 -40.36 9.16
N ALA A 224 -15.11 -41.06 8.11
CA ALA A 224 -14.77 -40.72 6.73
C ALA A 224 -15.36 -39.36 6.29
N ASN A 225 -16.59 -39.07 6.69
CA ASN A 225 -17.22 -37.77 6.42
C ASN A 225 -16.54 -36.64 7.19
N LEU A 226 -16.16 -36.86 8.46
CA LEU A 226 -15.42 -35.88 9.26
C LEU A 226 -14.03 -35.59 8.67
N GLN A 227 -13.33 -36.60 8.15
CA GLN A 227 -12.08 -36.40 7.42
C GLN A 227 -12.28 -35.56 6.15
N SER A 228 -13.40 -35.76 5.45
CA SER A 228 -13.76 -34.94 4.28
C SER A 228 -13.98 -33.47 4.67
N VAL A 229 -14.69 -33.21 5.78
CA VAL A 229 -14.86 -31.84 6.32
C VAL A 229 -13.51 -31.21 6.68
N ALA A 230 -12.62 -31.95 7.36
CA ALA A 230 -11.28 -31.46 7.68
C ALA A 230 -10.44 -31.14 6.43
N ALA A 231 -10.56 -31.96 5.38
CA ALA A 231 -9.89 -31.72 4.11
C ALA A 231 -10.43 -30.46 3.38
N ILE A 232 -11.75 -30.22 3.43
CA ILE A 232 -12.36 -28.99 2.89
C ILE A 232 -11.83 -27.77 3.65
N LEU A 233 -11.77 -27.82 4.98
CA LEU A 233 -11.22 -26.72 5.79
C LEU A 233 -9.75 -26.43 5.44
N ALA A 234 -8.93 -27.46 5.27
CA ALA A 234 -7.54 -27.32 4.87
C ALA A 234 -7.41 -26.69 3.47
N SER A 235 -8.19 -27.16 2.50
CA SER A 235 -8.23 -26.58 1.14
C SER A 235 -8.66 -25.12 1.15
N PHE A 236 -9.64 -24.76 2.00
CA PHE A 236 -10.09 -23.39 2.14
C PHE A 236 -8.99 -22.49 2.73
N ARG A 237 -8.30 -22.94 3.79
CA ARG A 237 -7.13 -22.26 4.35
C ARG A 237 -6.05 -22.04 3.29
N ASP A 238 -5.69 -23.07 2.55
CA ASP A 238 -4.65 -23.00 1.51
C ASP A 238 -5.02 -22.00 0.41
N THR A 239 -6.29 -21.99 -0.01
CA THR A 239 -6.76 -21.06 -1.04
C THR A 239 -6.73 -19.62 -0.54
N LEU A 240 -7.14 -19.36 0.71
CA LEU A 240 -7.04 -18.03 1.31
C LEU A 240 -5.58 -17.55 1.45
N VAL A 241 -4.66 -18.44 1.82
CA VAL A 241 -3.22 -18.13 1.89
C VAL A 241 -2.66 -17.80 0.51
N GLN A 242 -3.02 -18.57 -0.53
CA GLN A 242 -2.58 -18.31 -1.91
C GLN A 242 -3.05 -16.96 -2.45
N ARG A 243 -4.25 -16.51 -2.03
CA ARG A 243 -4.77 -15.17 -2.35
C ARG A 243 -4.15 -14.05 -1.51
N GLY A 244 -3.61 -14.39 -0.34
CA GLY A 244 -3.08 -13.43 0.64
C GLY A 244 -4.15 -12.87 1.60
N GLU A 245 -5.34 -13.47 1.63
CA GLU A 245 -6.46 -13.02 2.47
C GLU A 245 -6.32 -13.49 3.92
N LEU A 246 -5.89 -14.74 4.13
CA LEU A 246 -5.75 -15.30 5.49
C LEU A 246 -4.68 -14.58 6.31
N PRO A 247 -3.43 -14.39 5.82
CA PRO A 247 -2.41 -13.71 6.60
C PRO A 247 -2.78 -12.27 6.95
N ALA A 248 -3.63 -11.65 6.13
CA ALA A 248 -4.06 -10.27 6.28
C ALA A 248 -5.26 -10.08 7.22
N ASN A 249 -5.91 -11.16 7.66
CA ASN A 249 -7.13 -11.11 8.44
C ASN A 249 -7.00 -11.99 9.69
N GLU A 250 -6.49 -11.39 10.77
CA GLU A 250 -6.31 -12.07 12.07
C GLU A 250 -7.63 -12.65 12.62
N HIS A 251 -8.77 -12.01 12.32
CA HIS A 251 -10.08 -12.49 12.79
C HIS A 251 -10.48 -13.78 12.06
N LEU A 252 -10.26 -13.83 10.74
CA LEU A 252 -10.49 -15.04 9.94
C LEU A 252 -9.56 -16.18 10.35
N GLU A 253 -8.29 -15.90 10.65
CA GLU A 253 -7.36 -16.89 11.17
C GLU A 253 -7.85 -17.48 12.50
N TYR A 254 -8.33 -16.62 13.41
CA TYR A 254 -8.92 -17.04 14.67
C TYR A 254 -10.17 -17.90 14.46
N ASP A 255 -11.10 -17.48 13.59
CA ASP A 255 -12.33 -18.24 13.30
C ASP A 255 -12.04 -19.62 12.72
N LEU A 256 -11.05 -19.74 11.84
CA LEU A 256 -10.62 -21.01 11.29
C LEU A 256 -9.98 -21.90 12.37
N ALA A 257 -9.14 -21.33 13.25
CA ALA A 257 -8.52 -22.06 14.35
C ALA A 257 -9.54 -22.62 15.37
N GLN A 258 -10.71 -21.98 15.53
CA GLN A 258 -11.77 -22.49 16.42
C GLN A 258 -12.34 -23.84 15.97
N LEU A 259 -12.19 -24.22 14.70
CA LEU A 259 -12.67 -25.49 14.17
C LEU A 259 -11.75 -26.68 14.47
N ASP A 260 -10.47 -26.42 14.74
CA ASP A 260 -9.48 -27.50 14.93
C ASP A 260 -9.82 -28.37 16.14
N TYR A 261 -10.20 -27.74 17.26
CA TYR A 261 -10.55 -28.43 18.49
C TYR A 261 -11.79 -29.35 18.36
N PRO A 262 -12.98 -28.88 17.92
CA PRO A 262 -14.16 -29.75 17.79
C PRO A 262 -13.96 -30.85 16.73
N LEU A 263 -13.22 -30.59 15.64
CA LEU A 263 -12.87 -31.61 14.65
C LEU A 263 -11.99 -32.71 15.26
N GLU A 264 -10.95 -32.34 16.01
CA GLU A 264 -10.07 -33.30 16.69
C GLU A 264 -10.83 -34.11 17.75
N ARG A 265 -11.70 -33.46 18.52
CA ARG A 265 -12.49 -34.12 19.57
C ARG A 265 -13.48 -35.12 19.00
N LEU A 266 -14.20 -34.76 17.93
CA LEU A 266 -15.09 -35.70 17.24
C LEU A 266 -14.34 -36.86 16.61
N ALA A 267 -13.16 -36.60 16.03
CA ALA A 267 -12.33 -37.64 15.45
C ALA A 267 -11.94 -38.68 16.52
N LYS A 268 -11.45 -38.24 17.67
CA LYS A 268 -11.08 -39.14 18.77
C LYS A 268 -12.29 -39.88 19.34
N TYR A 269 -13.44 -39.22 19.48
CA TYR A 269 -14.67 -39.87 19.94
C TYR A 269 -15.13 -40.98 19.00
N LEU A 270 -15.06 -40.76 17.68
CA LEU A 270 -15.43 -41.77 16.69
C LEU A 270 -14.46 -42.95 16.67
N ASP A 271 -13.19 -42.71 16.98
CA ASP A 271 -12.13 -43.73 17.05
C ASP A 271 -12.20 -44.54 18.37
N ASP A 272 -12.50 -43.89 19.50
CA ASP A 272 -12.64 -44.52 20.83
C ASP A 272 -13.71 -43.78 21.68
N PRO A 273 -14.99 -44.22 21.62
CA PRO A 273 -16.09 -43.57 22.33
C PRO A 273 -16.00 -43.69 23.85
N ASP A 274 -15.41 -44.78 24.35
CA ASP A 274 -15.30 -45.09 25.78
C ASP A 274 -14.05 -44.46 26.41
N GLY A 275 -13.01 -44.17 25.60
CA GLY A 275 -11.76 -43.57 26.04
C GLY A 275 -11.81 -42.06 26.28
N LEU A 276 -12.86 -41.37 25.82
CA LEU A 276 -13.05 -39.94 26.10
C LEU A 276 -14.04 -39.71 27.24
N SER A 277 -13.55 -39.14 28.34
CA SER A 277 -14.38 -38.50 29.36
C SER A 277 -14.96 -37.19 28.82
N LEU A 278 -15.84 -37.29 27.83
CA LEU A 278 -16.71 -36.21 27.40
C LEU A 278 -18.03 -36.33 28.16
N SER A 279 -18.63 -35.19 28.49
CA SER A 279 -20.04 -35.24 28.88
C SER A 279 -20.85 -35.80 27.71
N ALA A 280 -21.89 -36.59 28.00
CA ALA A 280 -22.69 -37.27 26.99
C ALA A 280 -23.30 -36.33 25.93
N ALA A 281 -23.42 -35.03 26.23
CA ALA A 281 -23.97 -34.03 25.31
C ALA A 281 -22.94 -33.45 24.32
N LEU A 282 -21.63 -33.51 24.61
CA LEU A 282 -20.61 -32.84 23.78
C LEU A 282 -20.47 -33.42 22.36
N PRO A 283 -20.50 -34.75 22.16
CA PRO A 283 -20.48 -35.33 20.81
C PRO A 283 -21.67 -34.89 19.95
N GLU A 284 -22.82 -34.58 20.54
CA GLU A 284 -23.99 -34.08 19.79
C GLU A 284 -23.92 -32.58 19.48
N ILE A 285 -23.19 -31.81 20.30
CA ILE A 285 -23.03 -30.35 20.12
C ILE A 285 -22.01 -30.02 19.04
N TYR A 286 -20.88 -30.75 18.98
CA TYR A 286 -19.79 -30.43 18.05
C TYR A 286 -20.19 -30.44 16.57
N PRO A 287 -20.98 -31.40 16.04
CA PRO A 287 -21.41 -31.39 14.64
C PRO A 287 -22.20 -30.13 14.31
N CYS A 288 -23.17 -29.76 15.16
CA CYS A 288 -23.97 -28.55 14.98
C CYS A 288 -23.10 -27.28 15.01
N TYR A 289 -22.10 -27.24 15.89
CA TYR A 289 -21.17 -26.12 15.96
C TYR A 289 -20.31 -26.01 14.69
N ILE A 290 -19.76 -27.13 14.21
CA ILE A 290 -18.92 -27.18 13.00
C ILE A 290 -19.75 -26.80 11.78
N GLU A 291 -20.95 -27.37 11.62
CA GLU A 291 -21.87 -27.06 10.52
C GLU A 291 -22.16 -25.56 10.46
N ARG A 292 -22.55 -24.96 11.59
CA ARG A 292 -22.83 -23.52 11.63
C ARG A 292 -21.61 -22.66 11.32
N LYS A 293 -20.42 -23.06 11.79
CA LYS A 293 -19.18 -22.35 11.45
C LYS A 293 -18.85 -22.47 9.97
N PHE A 294 -19.17 -23.59 9.32
CA PHE A 294 -19.00 -23.72 7.87
C PHE A 294 -19.97 -22.82 7.10
N ASP A 295 -21.20 -22.61 7.58
CA ASP A 295 -22.11 -21.62 7.00
C ASP A 295 -21.51 -20.21 7.04
N ASP A 296 -20.90 -19.84 8.18
CA ASP A 296 -20.20 -18.57 8.33
C ASP A 296 -19.01 -18.47 7.34
N LEU A 297 -18.20 -19.53 7.19
CA LEU A 297 -17.09 -19.56 6.23
C LEU A 297 -17.56 -19.45 4.78
N ILE A 298 -18.69 -20.06 4.43
CA ILE A 298 -19.31 -19.94 3.09
C ILE A 298 -19.79 -18.50 2.85
N ALA A 299 -20.35 -17.84 3.87
CA ALA A 299 -20.74 -16.44 3.77
C ALA A 299 -19.51 -15.54 3.53
N ILE A 300 -18.43 -15.73 4.30
CA ILE A 300 -17.16 -15.03 4.12
C ILE A 300 -16.58 -15.28 2.72
N ALA A 301 -16.62 -16.53 2.24
CA ALA A 301 -16.15 -16.88 0.90
C ALA A 301 -16.93 -16.14 -0.20
N LYS A 302 -18.25 -15.97 -0.03
CA LYS A 302 -19.09 -15.20 -0.97
C LYS A 302 -18.77 -13.71 -0.93
N GLU A 303 -18.57 -13.15 0.25
CA GLU A 303 -18.18 -11.73 0.41
C GLU A 303 -16.87 -11.47 -0.31
N ILE A 304 -15.84 -12.28 -0.05
CA ILE A 304 -14.55 -12.17 -0.74
C ILE A 304 -14.73 -12.37 -2.25
N ASP A 305 -15.43 -13.43 -2.70
CA ASP A 305 -15.62 -13.66 -4.14
C ASP A 305 -16.36 -12.50 -4.84
N SER A 306 -17.25 -11.78 -4.13
CA SER A 306 -17.95 -10.62 -4.68
C SER A 306 -17.00 -9.45 -4.98
N GLU A 307 -15.97 -9.22 -4.16
CA GLU A 307 -14.95 -8.20 -4.41
C GLU A 307 -14.16 -8.46 -5.70
N TYR A 308 -14.00 -9.74 -6.08
CA TYR A 308 -13.33 -10.15 -7.31
C TYR A 308 -14.29 -10.20 -8.51
N GLY A 309 -15.61 -10.26 -8.27
CA GLY A 309 -16.64 -10.23 -9.31
C GLY A 309 -17.12 -8.82 -9.68
N GLU A 310 -17.13 -7.89 -8.72
CA GLU A 310 -17.51 -6.48 -8.94
C GLU A 310 -16.37 -5.63 -9.54
N ASN A 311 -15.11 -6.06 -9.38
CA ASN A 311 -13.92 -5.38 -9.90
C ASN A 311 -13.30 -6.05 -11.15
N ALA A 312 -13.99 -7.03 -11.76
CA ALA A 312 -13.55 -7.75 -12.97
C ALA A 312 -14.01 -7.09 -14.28
#